data_AF-A0A957ZRQ3-F1
#
_entry.id   AF-A0A957ZRQ3-F1
#
_cell.length_a   1.000
_cell.length_b   1.000
_cell.length_c   1.000
_cell.angle_alpha   90.00
_cell.angle_beta   90.00
_cell.angle_gamma   90.00
#
_symmetry.space_group_name_H-M   'P 1'
#
loop_
_entity.id
_entity.type
_entity.pdbx_description
1 polymer ?
#
loop_
_entity_poly.entity_id
_entity_poly.type
_entity_poly.pdbx_seq_one_letter_code
_entity_poly.pdbx_strand_id
1 'polypeptide(L)'
;DQMADILDQAMVADGIIQPHLPFNHSPTSGYRILEHAYAEIIQGLPQEIKTVVPVWDQVYMEAFHSGYVDTLDLDQWDRVLNLK
;
A
#
# COMPACT_ATOMS: atom_id res chain seq x y z
N ASP A 1 -6.29 -1.85 14.13
CA ASP A 1 -5.24 -0.82 14.03
C ASP A 1 -3.92 -1.36 14.57
N GLN A 2 -3.86 -1.80 15.83
CA GLN A 2 -2.65 -2.35 16.45
C GLN A 2 -1.92 -3.44 15.62
N MET A 3 -2.66 -4.32 14.93
CA MET A 3 -2.04 -5.34 14.06
C MET A 3 -1.45 -4.74 12.77
N ALA A 4 -2.09 -3.71 12.20
CA ALA A 4 -1.58 -3.02 11.02
C ALA A 4 -0.26 -2.30 11.35
N ASP A 5 -0.17 -1.69 12.53
CA ASP A 5 1.06 -1.05 13.01
C ASP A 5 2.20 -2.05 13.24
N ILE A 6 1.88 -3.23 13.78
CA ILE A 6 2.87 -4.31 13.97
C ILE A 6 3.39 -4.79 12.62
N LEU A 7 2.50 -4.99 11.64
CA LEU A 7 2.88 -5.44 10.31
C LEU A 7 3.71 -4.38 9.57
N ASP A 8 3.31 -3.11 9.65
CA ASP A 8 4.04 -1.97 9.11
C ASP A 8 5.47 -1.89 9.67
N GLN A 9 5.61 -1.93 11.00
CA GLN A 9 6.91 -1.91 11.66
C GLN A 9 7.76 -3.13 11.29
N ALA A 10 7.16 -4.30 11.14
CA ALA A 10 7.86 -5.50 10.68
C ALA A 10 8.38 -5.33 9.24
N MET A 11 7.56 -4.79 8.33
CA MET A 11 7.96 -4.55 6.93
C MET A 11 9.09 -3.52 6.83
N VAL A 12 9.07 -2.47 7.65
CA VAL A 12 10.19 -1.51 7.75
C VAL A 12 11.45 -2.18 8.28
N ALA A 13 11.33 -3.00 9.33
CA ALA A 13 12.47 -3.70 9.95
C ALA A 13 13.11 -4.72 8.98
N ASP A 14 12.29 -5.39 8.17
CA ASP A 14 12.73 -6.35 7.16
C ASP A 14 13.23 -5.67 5.86
N GLY A 15 13.10 -4.34 5.75
CA GLY A 15 13.52 -3.57 4.58
C GLY A 15 12.65 -3.80 3.34
N ILE A 16 11.42 -4.29 3.54
CA ILE A 16 10.42 -4.48 2.47
C ILE A 16 9.88 -3.11 2.02
N ILE A 17 9.70 -2.20 2.97
CA ILE A 17 9.34 -0.79 2.73
C ILE A 17 10.34 0.13 3.42
N GLN A 18 10.44 1.37 2.95
CA GLN A 18 11.37 2.38 3.45
C GLN A 18 10.96 2.88 4.84
N PRO A 19 11.92 3.31 5.68
CA PRO A 19 11.59 3.96 6.94
C PRO A 19 10.80 5.25 6.74
N HIS A 20 9.70 5.41 7.48
CA HIS A 20 8.84 6.59 7.45
C HIS A 20 8.44 7.04 8.87
N LEU A 21 7.80 8.20 8.96
CA LEU A 21 7.19 8.67 10.21
C LEU A 21 5.91 7.86 10.52
N PRO A 22 5.49 7.77 11.78
CA PRO A 22 4.22 7.11 12.14
C PRO A 22 3.02 7.75 11.44
N PHE A 23 2.14 6.93 10.89
CA PHE A 23 0.89 7.38 10.25
C PHE A 23 -0.19 7.76 11.28
N ASN A 24 -1.12 8.62 10.87
CA ASN A 24 -2.32 8.88 11.66
C ASN A 24 -3.29 7.69 11.57
N HIS A 25 -3.75 7.21 12.72
CA HIS A 25 -4.71 6.11 12.76
C HIS A 25 -6.09 6.57 12.31
N SER A 26 -6.76 5.70 11.54
CA SER A 26 -8.18 5.84 11.24
C SER A 26 -9.02 5.10 12.29
N PRO A 27 -9.95 5.75 12.99
CA PRO A 27 -10.77 5.11 14.03
C PRO A 27 -11.70 4.01 13.49
N THR A 28 -11.81 3.90 12.16
CA THR A 28 -12.71 2.96 11.48
C THR A 28 -11.99 1.96 10.59
N SER A 29 -10.67 2.10 10.36
CA SER A 29 -9.98 1.28 9.34
C SER A 29 -8.45 1.31 9.43
N GLY A 30 -7.85 0.46 10.27
CA GLY A 30 -6.39 0.26 10.29
C GLY A 30 -5.80 -0.37 9.02
N TYR A 31 -6.62 -0.96 8.16
CA TYR A 31 -6.18 -1.51 6.86
C TYR A 31 -5.52 -0.47 5.95
N ARG A 32 -5.84 0.82 6.15
CA ARG A 32 -5.27 1.93 5.36
C ARG A 32 -3.74 2.03 5.49
N ILE A 33 -3.18 1.62 6.63
CA ILE A 33 -1.72 1.61 6.81
C ILE A 33 -1.09 0.56 5.88
N LEU A 34 -1.73 -0.61 5.73
CA LEU A 34 -1.24 -1.66 4.84
C LEU A 34 -1.35 -1.28 3.35
N GLU A 35 -2.30 -0.41 2.99
CA GLU A 35 -2.43 0.15 1.64
C GLU A 35 -1.27 1.09 1.27
N HIS A 36 -0.62 1.73 2.25
CA HIS A 36 0.64 2.45 2.01
C HIS A 36 1.75 1.48 1.61
N ALA A 37 1.96 0.43 2.42
CA ALA A 37 2.97 -0.58 2.14
C ALA A 37 2.74 -1.28 0.80
N TYR A 38 1.48 -1.57 0.45
CA TYR A 38 1.11 -2.11 -0.86
C TYR A 38 1.55 -1.19 -2.01
N ALA A 39 1.24 0.10 -1.92
CA ALA A 39 1.61 1.07 -2.96
C ALA A 39 3.12 1.17 -3.13
N GLU A 40 3.87 1.25 -2.04
CA GLU A 40 5.32 1.34 -2.09
C GLU A 40 5.96 0.11 -2.75
N ILE A 41 5.48 -1.09 -2.39
CA ILE A 41 5.93 -2.34 -3.01
C ILE A 41 5.67 -2.29 -4.51
N ILE A 42 4.43 -1.97 -4.94
CA ILE A 42 4.07 -1.90 -6.37
C ILE A 42 4.96 -0.91 -7.13
N GLN A 43 5.23 0.26 -6.56
CA GLN A 43 6.07 1.28 -7.18
C GLN A 43 7.52 0.81 -7.37
N GLY A 44 8.01 -0.06 -6.49
CA GLY A 44 9.34 -0.68 -6.58
C GLY A 44 9.44 -1.89 -7.53
N LEU A 45 8.32 -2.44 -8.02
CA LEU A 45 8.35 -3.61 -8.89
C LEU A 45 8.73 -3.27 -10.35
N PRO A 46 9.32 -4.23 -11.10
CA PRO A 46 9.46 -4.14 -12.55
C PRO A 46 8.12 -3.90 -13.26
N GLN A 47 8.13 -3.06 -14.29
CA GLN A 47 6.92 -2.66 -15.02
C GLN A 47 6.11 -3.86 -15.54
N GLU A 48 6.80 -4.91 -15.99
CA GLU A 48 6.17 -6.13 -16.51
C GLU A 48 5.29 -6.89 -15.51
N ILE A 49 5.43 -6.67 -14.20
CA ILE A 49 4.68 -7.42 -13.18
C ILE A 49 3.69 -6.57 -12.37
N LYS A 50 3.71 -5.24 -12.48
CA LYS A 50 2.86 -4.34 -11.68
C LYS A 50 1.35 -4.60 -11.83
N THR A 51 0.92 -5.05 -13.00
CA THR A 51 -0.49 -5.35 -13.31
C THR A 51 -0.75 -6.85 -13.44
N VAL A 52 0.25 -7.68 -13.14
CA VAL A 52 0.09 -9.13 -13.13
C VAL A 52 -0.56 -9.54 -11.83
N VAL A 53 -1.89 -9.63 -11.87
CA VAL A 53 -2.70 -10.17 -10.78
C VAL A 53 -2.84 -11.69 -11.02
N PRO A 54 -2.53 -12.55 -10.04
CA PRO A 54 -2.79 -13.98 -10.18
C PRO A 54 -4.27 -14.21 -10.49
N VAL A 55 -4.60 -15.28 -11.22
CA VAL A 55 -5.97 -15.54 -11.67
C VAL A 55 -6.89 -15.82 -10.48
N TRP A 56 -7.63 -14.79 -10.05
CA TRP A 56 -8.58 -14.76 -8.93
C TRP A 56 -9.92 -14.19 -9.43
N ASP A 57 -10.99 -14.25 -8.63
CA ASP A 57 -12.33 -13.79 -9.07
C ASP A 57 -12.41 -12.27 -9.35
N GLN A 58 -11.44 -11.47 -8.91
CA GLN A 58 -11.46 -10.00 -8.98
C GLN A 58 -10.35 -9.37 -9.85
N VAL A 59 -9.70 -10.15 -10.71
CA VAL A 59 -8.53 -9.73 -11.53
C VAL A 59 -8.71 -8.36 -12.21
N TYR A 60 -9.89 -8.06 -12.77
CA TYR A 60 -10.12 -6.79 -13.45
C TYR A 60 -10.20 -5.58 -12.50
N MET A 61 -10.79 -5.74 -11.30
CA MET A 61 -10.85 -4.66 -10.31
C MET A 61 -9.48 -4.44 -9.66
N GLU A 62 -8.77 -5.53 -9.35
CA GLU A 62 -7.43 -5.44 -8.75
C GLU A 62 -6.41 -4.87 -9.73
N ALA A 63 -6.48 -5.24 -11.02
CA ALA A 63 -5.60 -4.67 -12.05
C ALA A 63 -5.88 -3.18 -12.30
N PHE A 64 -7.15 -2.76 -12.24
CA PHE A 64 -7.50 -1.34 -12.28
C PHE A 64 -6.97 -0.60 -11.04
N HIS A 65 -7.15 -1.17 -9.84
CA HIS A 65 -6.68 -0.59 -8.59
C HIS A 65 -5.16 -0.40 -8.59
N SER A 66 -4.39 -1.45 -8.91
CA SER A 66 -2.93 -1.37 -8.96
C SER A 66 -2.44 -0.38 -10.02
N GLY A 67 -3.09 -0.36 -11.19
CA GLY A 67 -2.79 0.62 -12.24
C GLY A 67 -3.08 2.05 -11.83
N TYR A 68 -4.17 2.32 -11.10
CA TYR A 68 -4.48 3.66 -10.60
C TYR A 68 -3.48 4.13 -9.54
N VAL A 69 -3.16 3.27 -8.56
CA VAL A 69 -2.19 3.58 -7.49
C VAL A 69 -0.79 3.90 -8.05
N ASP A 70 -0.35 3.22 -9.11
CA ASP A 70 0.94 3.49 -9.79
C ASP A 70 1.01 4.89 -10.44
N THR A 71 -0.13 5.55 -10.67
CA THR A 71 -0.16 6.91 -11.25
C THR A 71 -0.02 8.03 -10.21
N LEU A 72 -0.09 7.71 -8.93
CA LEU A 72 -0.06 8.67 -7.83
C LEU A 72 1.30 8.61 -7.11
N ASP A 73 1.79 9.77 -6.67
CA ASP A 73 2.88 9.80 -5.70
C ASP A 73 2.37 9.40 -4.30
N LEU A 74 3.29 8.98 -3.41
CA LEU A 74 2.92 8.53 -2.07
C LEU A 74 2.26 9.64 -1.23
N ASP A 75 2.63 10.91 -1.43
CA ASP A 75 2.00 12.04 -0.71
C ASP A 75 0.51 12.16 -1.06
N GLN A 76 0.19 12.01 -2.34
CA GLN A 76 -1.17 12.00 -2.86
C GLN A 76 -1.93 10.77 -2.37
N TRP A 77 -1.32 9.59 -2.40
CA TRP A 77 -1.95 8.36 -1.94
C TRP A 77 -2.28 8.40 -0.45
N ASP A 78 -1.37 8.86 0.40
CA ASP A 78 -1.59 9.01 1.84
C ASP A 78 -2.77 9.95 2.15
N ARG A 79 -2.97 11.00 1.34
CA ARG A 79 -4.14 11.89 1.47
C ARG A 79 -5.44 11.19 1.09
N VAL A 80 -5.44 10.43 0.00
CA VAL A 80 -6.62 9.62 -0.41
C VAL A 80 -7.01 8.65 0.71
N LEU A 81 -6.02 8.04 1.35
CA LEU A 81 -6.22 7.14 2.48
C LEU A 81 -6.53 7.84 3.81
N ASN A 82 -6.37 9.16 3.90
CA ASN A 82 -6.49 9.96 5.12
C ASN A 82 -5.53 9.46 6.23
N LEU A 83 -4.28 9.22 5.86
CA LEU A 83 -3.19 8.86 6.77
C LEU A 83 -2.42 10.08 7.30
N LYS A 84 -2.79 11.27 6.83
CA LYS A 84 -2.29 12.58 7.26
C LYS A 84 -3.28 13.32 8.12
#